data_AF-A0A210R0C2-F1
#
_entry.id   AF-A0A210R0C2-F1
#
_cell.length_a   1.000
_cell.length_b   1.000
_cell.length_c   1.000
_cell.angle_alpha   90.00
_cell.angle_beta   90.00
_cell.angle_gamma   90.00
#
_symmetry.space_group_name_H-M   'P 1'
#
loop_
_entity.id
_entity.type
_entity.pdbx_description
1 polymer ?
#
loop_
_entity_poly.entity_id
_entity_poly.type
_entity_poly.pdbx_seq_one_letter_code
_entity_poly.pdbx_strand_id
1 'polypeptide(L)'
;MMLEAESFSKMALHPNQPLDDFYSRLIHRGKVLHKRDEELMIIFIDSLPIHLKFFVRDGHPKQQKLPWLLPRWVKLMVYRESKDILVQAITPSLSTSSPHSSASTLEQKLSSLTYIVSKLVVTVSESRELFTCPECGGQDRRSPMCNLNGQGVSCPDTICQLCSQKGYVAASCKTLLTVQEN
;
A
#
# COMPACT_ATOMS: atom_id res chain seq x y z
N MET A 1 -32.46 -4.20 -17.79
CA MET A 1 -31.41 -5.19 -17.46
C MET A 1 -30.23 -5.22 -18.43
N MET A 2 -30.39 -5.40 -19.76
CA MET A 2 -29.21 -5.46 -20.65
C MET A 2 -28.35 -4.17 -20.64
N LEU A 3 -28.98 -2.99 -20.65
CA LEU A 3 -28.27 -1.70 -20.59
C LEU A 3 -27.51 -1.49 -19.27
N GLU A 4 -28.01 -2.03 -18.17
CA GLU A 4 -27.37 -1.90 -16.84
C GLU A 4 -26.12 -2.77 -16.75
N ALA A 5 -26.15 -3.97 -17.36
CA ALA A 5 -24.99 -4.85 -17.43
C ALA A 5 -23.85 -4.22 -18.24
N GLU A 6 -24.15 -3.51 -19.32
CA GLU A 6 -23.15 -2.76 -20.09
C GLU A 6 -22.62 -1.54 -19.35
N SER A 7 -23.47 -0.81 -18.63
CA SER A 7 -23.01 0.30 -17.78
C SER A 7 -22.08 -0.19 -16.68
N PHE A 8 -22.36 -1.38 -16.13
CA PHE A 8 -21.57 -1.98 -15.08
C PHE A 8 -20.17 -2.39 -15.56
N SER A 9 -20.03 -3.00 -16.74
CA SER A 9 -18.73 -3.39 -17.30
C SER A 9 -17.84 -2.21 -17.68
N LYS A 10 -18.43 -1.02 -17.87
CA LYS A 10 -17.72 0.23 -18.20
C LYS A 10 -17.38 1.09 -16.99
N MET A 11 -17.70 0.63 -15.76
CA MET A 11 -17.32 1.38 -14.56
C MET A 11 -15.80 1.51 -14.48
N ALA A 12 -15.31 2.70 -14.15
CA ALA A 12 -13.89 2.99 -13.99
C ALA A 12 -13.69 3.95 -12.80
N LEU A 13 -12.56 3.84 -12.13
CA LEU A 13 -12.19 4.79 -11.06
C LEU A 13 -11.85 6.14 -11.70
N HIS A 14 -12.52 7.20 -11.27
CA HIS A 14 -12.19 8.56 -11.71
C HIS A 14 -10.96 9.12 -10.98
N PRO A 15 -10.17 10.02 -11.60
CA PRO A 15 -8.92 10.51 -11.02
C PRO A 15 -9.03 11.15 -9.63
N ASN A 16 -10.14 11.82 -9.35
CA ASN A 16 -10.38 12.53 -8.07
C ASN A 16 -11.38 11.80 -7.18
N GLN A 17 -11.72 10.54 -7.51
CA GLN A 17 -12.72 9.81 -6.76
C GLN A 17 -12.03 8.93 -5.70
N PRO A 18 -12.49 8.98 -4.43
CA PRO A 18 -12.02 8.07 -3.41
C PRO A 18 -12.21 6.61 -3.83
N LEU A 19 -11.19 5.78 -3.56
CA LEU A 19 -11.21 4.36 -3.89
C LEU A 19 -12.33 3.61 -3.17
N ASP A 20 -12.58 3.95 -1.91
CA ASP A 20 -13.65 3.38 -1.09
C ASP A 20 -15.02 3.64 -1.70
N ASP A 21 -15.30 4.89 -2.10
CA ASP A 21 -16.55 5.25 -2.77
C ASP A 21 -16.74 4.49 -4.08
N PHE A 22 -15.66 4.28 -4.85
CA PHE A 22 -15.72 3.48 -6.08
C PHE A 22 -16.06 2.03 -5.77
N TYR A 23 -15.36 1.44 -4.81
CA TYR A 23 -15.60 0.06 -4.40
C TYR A 23 -17.03 -0.14 -3.87
N SER A 24 -17.53 0.73 -3.00
CA SER A 24 -18.90 0.66 -2.49
C SER A 24 -19.94 0.74 -3.60
N ARG A 25 -19.76 1.65 -4.59
CA ARG A 25 -20.65 1.75 -5.76
C ARG A 25 -20.61 0.49 -6.63
N LEU A 26 -19.41 -0.09 -6.83
CA LEU A 26 -19.22 -1.31 -7.60
C LEU A 26 -19.93 -2.50 -6.93
N ILE A 27 -19.70 -2.70 -5.63
CA ILE A 27 -20.35 -3.78 -4.86
C ILE A 27 -21.87 -3.61 -4.89
N HIS A 28 -22.38 -2.41 -4.61
CA HIS A 28 -23.81 -2.15 -4.62
C HIS A 28 -24.46 -2.50 -5.97
N ARG A 29 -23.92 -1.96 -7.08
CA ARG A 29 -24.44 -2.26 -8.43
C ARG A 29 -24.29 -3.73 -8.80
N GLY A 30 -23.18 -4.35 -8.41
CA GLY A 30 -22.93 -5.77 -8.64
C GLY A 30 -23.94 -6.68 -7.94
N LYS A 31 -24.28 -6.38 -6.69
CA LYS A 31 -25.29 -7.14 -5.92
C LYS A 31 -26.69 -7.00 -6.54
N VAL A 32 -27.06 -5.80 -7.01
CA VAL A 32 -28.32 -5.59 -7.75
C VAL A 32 -28.37 -6.42 -9.04
N LEU A 33 -27.23 -6.62 -9.71
CA LEU A 33 -27.10 -7.44 -10.91
C LEU A 33 -26.81 -8.93 -10.63
N HIS A 34 -26.90 -9.36 -9.37
CA HIS A 34 -26.59 -10.73 -8.92
C HIS A 34 -25.21 -11.24 -9.37
N LYS A 35 -24.20 -10.35 -9.38
CA LYS A 35 -22.82 -10.71 -9.70
C LYS A 35 -22.15 -11.42 -8.53
N ARG A 36 -21.32 -12.40 -8.86
CA ARG A 36 -20.49 -13.11 -7.87
C ARG A 36 -19.33 -12.24 -7.42
N ASP A 37 -18.83 -12.50 -6.22
CA ASP A 37 -17.76 -11.70 -5.62
C ASP A 37 -16.45 -11.80 -6.44
N GLU A 38 -16.18 -12.94 -7.09
CA GLU A 38 -15.02 -13.07 -7.98
C GLU A 38 -15.14 -12.15 -9.21
N GLU A 39 -16.33 -12.05 -9.80
CA GLU A 39 -16.59 -11.16 -10.94
C GLU A 39 -16.44 -9.69 -10.52
N LEU A 40 -16.92 -9.34 -9.32
CA LEU A 40 -16.76 -8.02 -8.75
C LEU A 40 -15.29 -7.64 -8.58
N MET A 41 -14.46 -8.58 -8.14
CA MET A 41 -13.02 -8.35 -7.99
C MET A 41 -12.29 -8.20 -9.31
N ILE A 42 -12.63 -9.00 -10.32
CA ILE A 42 -12.03 -8.86 -11.66
C ILE A 42 -12.35 -7.48 -12.22
N ILE A 43 -13.61 -7.06 -12.17
CA ILE A 43 -14.03 -5.75 -12.65
C ILE A 43 -13.35 -4.65 -11.84
N PHE A 44 -13.32 -4.75 -10.51
CA PHE A 44 -12.61 -3.78 -9.68
C PHE A 44 -11.17 -3.58 -10.16
N ILE A 45 -10.41 -4.67 -10.34
CA ILE A 45 -9.02 -4.64 -10.81
C ILE A 45 -8.94 -4.02 -12.21
N ASP A 46 -9.81 -4.44 -13.14
CA ASP A 46 -9.82 -3.94 -14.51
C ASP A 46 -10.28 -2.48 -14.64
N SER A 47 -11.02 -1.97 -13.66
CA SER A 47 -11.46 -0.58 -13.56
C SER A 47 -10.42 0.37 -12.95
N LEU A 48 -9.34 -0.15 -12.38
CA LEU A 48 -8.26 0.66 -11.80
C LEU A 48 -7.37 1.29 -12.89
N PRO A 49 -6.79 2.48 -12.61
CA PRO A 49 -5.69 3.02 -13.39
C PRO A 49 -4.51 2.05 -13.48
N ILE A 50 -3.74 2.10 -14.58
CA ILE A 50 -2.59 1.21 -14.84
C ILE A 50 -1.60 1.17 -13.66
N HIS A 51 -1.31 2.32 -13.05
CA HIS A 51 -0.37 2.40 -11.94
C HIS A 51 -0.88 1.68 -10.68
N LEU A 52 -2.20 1.62 -10.45
CA LEU A 52 -2.78 0.89 -9.32
C LEU A 52 -2.94 -0.61 -9.62
N LYS A 53 -3.26 -0.96 -10.87
CA LYS A 53 -3.36 -2.36 -11.34
C LYS A 53 -2.10 -3.16 -11.06
N PHE A 54 -0.93 -2.54 -11.23
CA PHE A 54 0.36 -3.16 -10.98
C PHE A 54 0.46 -3.70 -9.55
N PHE A 55 0.13 -2.87 -8.55
CA PHE A 55 0.22 -3.26 -7.15
C PHE A 55 -0.74 -4.40 -6.78
N VAL A 56 -1.95 -4.38 -7.34
CA VAL A 56 -2.95 -5.42 -7.04
C VAL A 56 -2.56 -6.75 -7.68
N ARG A 57 -1.92 -6.75 -8.85
CA ARG A 57 -1.48 -7.97 -9.53
C ARG A 57 -0.24 -8.60 -8.88
N ASP A 58 0.68 -7.79 -8.39
CA ASP A 58 1.85 -8.29 -7.66
C ASP A 58 1.47 -8.87 -6.28
N GLY A 59 0.38 -8.36 -5.69
CA GLY A 59 -0.24 -8.94 -4.49
C GLY A 59 -1.05 -10.20 -4.80
N HIS A 60 -0.39 -11.27 -5.24
CA HIS A 60 -1.04 -12.50 -5.73
C HIS A 60 -2.11 -13.06 -4.76
N PRO A 61 -3.41 -13.12 -5.13
CA PRO A 61 -4.51 -13.48 -4.22
C PRO A 61 -4.62 -14.99 -3.89
N LYS A 62 -3.63 -15.81 -4.23
CA LYS A 62 -3.75 -17.28 -4.21
C LYS A 62 -3.93 -17.89 -2.81
N GLN A 63 -3.82 -17.13 -1.71
CA GLN A 63 -3.85 -17.72 -0.37
C GLN A 63 -4.55 -16.91 0.74
N GLN A 64 -5.25 -15.81 0.45
CA GLN A 64 -5.86 -15.00 1.53
C GLN A 64 -7.36 -14.84 1.33
N LYS A 65 -8.13 -15.27 2.35
CA LYS A 65 -9.53 -14.91 2.51
C LYS A 65 -9.63 -13.39 2.48
N LEU A 66 -10.33 -12.86 1.48
CA LEU A 66 -10.38 -11.45 1.10
C LEU A 66 -10.93 -10.40 2.10
N PRO A 67 -11.67 -10.70 3.20
CA PRO A 67 -12.37 -9.64 3.94
C PRO A 67 -11.49 -8.55 4.54
N TRP A 68 -10.22 -8.82 4.84
CA TRP A 68 -9.35 -7.92 5.60
C TRP A 68 -8.34 -7.12 4.77
N LEU A 69 -8.29 -7.30 3.44
CA LEU A 69 -7.29 -6.59 2.62
C LEU A 69 -7.68 -5.14 2.34
N LEU A 70 -8.98 -4.82 2.23
CA LEU A 70 -9.48 -3.47 1.97
C LEU A 70 -8.92 -2.41 2.96
N PRO A 71 -9.01 -2.60 4.29
CA PRO A 71 -8.44 -1.63 5.23
C PRO A 71 -6.94 -1.39 5.05
N ARG A 72 -6.20 -2.43 4.64
CA ARG A 72 -4.74 -2.36 4.45
C ARG A 72 -4.36 -1.62 3.16
N TRP A 73 -5.14 -1.79 2.09
CA TRP A 73 -4.92 -1.09 0.82
C TRP A 73 -5.29 0.39 0.91
N VAL A 74 -6.41 0.71 1.55
CA VAL A 74 -6.83 2.11 1.80
C VAL A 74 -5.75 2.86 2.58
N LYS A 75 -5.19 2.22 3.62
CA LYS A 75 -4.12 2.82 4.42
C LYS A 75 -2.81 3.02 3.64
N LEU A 76 -2.50 2.15 2.68
CA LEU A 76 -1.33 2.30 1.80
C LEU A 76 -1.52 3.39 0.73
N MET A 77 -2.76 3.62 0.29
CA MET A 77 -3.10 4.63 -0.74
C MET A 77 -3.16 6.05 -0.15
N VAL A 78 -3.82 6.23 1.01
CA VAL A 78 -3.90 7.53 1.72
C VAL A 78 -2.50 8.04 2.09
N TYR A 79 -1.55 7.14 2.36
CA TYR A 79 -0.16 7.52 2.66
C TYR A 79 0.59 8.07 1.43
N ARG A 80 0.09 7.87 0.21
CA ARG A 80 0.78 8.21 -1.05
C ARG A 80 0.17 9.40 -1.78
N GLU A 81 -1.13 9.69 -1.64
CA GLU A 81 -1.74 10.93 -2.14
C GLU A 81 -1.02 12.18 -1.60
N SER A 82 -0.53 12.14 -0.36
CA SER A 82 0.31 13.21 0.21
C SER A 82 1.64 13.42 -0.52
N LYS A 83 2.12 12.45 -1.33
CA LYS A 83 3.35 12.57 -2.13
C LYS A 83 3.09 13.02 -3.57
N ASP A 84 1.94 12.69 -4.15
CA ASP A 84 1.61 13.09 -5.52
C ASP A 84 1.19 14.58 -5.63
N ILE A 85 0.74 15.20 -4.53
CA ILE A 85 0.61 16.67 -4.41
C ILE A 85 1.97 17.36 -4.63
N LEU A 86 3.08 16.69 -4.31
CA LEU A 86 4.43 17.21 -4.55
C LEU A 86 4.83 17.14 -6.04
N VAL A 87 4.21 16.26 -6.83
CA VAL A 87 4.54 16.04 -8.25
C VAL A 87 3.81 17.03 -9.17
N GLN A 88 2.57 17.43 -8.83
CA GLN A 88 1.84 18.46 -9.59
C GLN A 88 2.40 19.88 -9.39
N ALA A 89 3.08 20.16 -8.29
CA ALA A 89 3.80 21.44 -8.11
C ALA A 89 5.02 21.59 -9.04
N ILE A 90 5.44 20.52 -9.72
CA ILE A 90 6.68 20.47 -10.51
C ILE A 90 6.41 20.45 -12.03
N THR A 91 5.16 20.34 -12.48
CA THR A 91 4.85 20.32 -13.92
C THR A 91 4.85 21.73 -14.51
N PRO A 92 5.84 22.13 -15.33
CA PRO A 92 5.80 23.44 -15.99
C PRO A 92 4.77 23.35 -17.13
N SER A 93 3.83 24.28 -17.16
CA SER A 93 2.86 24.41 -18.25
C SER A 93 3.59 24.63 -19.58
N LEU A 94 3.49 23.64 -20.46
CA LEU A 94 4.12 23.61 -21.77
C LEU A 94 3.45 24.65 -22.68
N SER A 95 4.01 25.85 -22.74
CA SER A 95 3.62 26.88 -23.69
C SER A 95 4.41 26.66 -24.98
N THR A 96 3.70 26.37 -26.07
CA THR A 96 4.21 26.17 -27.42
C THR A 96 4.75 27.49 -27.99
N SER A 97 6.07 27.68 -27.97
CA SER A 97 6.71 28.72 -28.79
C SER A 97 8.10 28.32 -29.28
N SER A 98 8.23 28.30 -30.60
CA SER A 98 9.40 28.58 -31.45
C SER A 98 10.63 27.64 -31.41
N PRO A 99 11.16 27.22 -32.59
CA PRO A 99 12.22 26.21 -32.72
C PRO A 99 13.63 26.81 -32.77
N HIS A 100 14.00 27.68 -31.84
CA HIS A 100 15.40 28.11 -31.67
C HIS A 100 15.75 28.16 -30.19
N SER A 101 16.80 27.44 -29.78
CA SER A 101 17.36 27.29 -28.41
C SER A 101 17.05 25.95 -27.71
N SER A 102 17.37 24.83 -28.36
CA SER A 102 17.27 23.49 -27.74
C SER A 102 18.30 23.26 -26.61
N ALA A 103 19.44 23.96 -26.62
CA ALA A 103 20.50 23.79 -25.63
C ALA A 103 20.15 24.39 -24.25
N SER A 104 19.62 25.63 -24.22
CA SER A 104 19.25 26.30 -22.97
C SER A 104 18.10 25.59 -22.24
N THR A 105 17.19 24.98 -23.01
CA THR A 105 16.05 24.25 -22.46
C THR A 105 16.48 22.95 -21.76
N LEU A 106 17.56 22.30 -22.22
CA LEU A 106 18.09 21.10 -21.61
C LEU A 106 18.80 21.42 -20.29
N GLU A 107 19.63 22.47 -20.27
CA GLU A 107 20.31 22.92 -19.05
C GLU A 107 19.30 23.30 -17.97
N GLN A 108 18.23 24.01 -18.32
CA GLN A 108 17.20 24.39 -17.38
C GLN A 108 16.44 23.17 -16.80
N LYS A 109 16.21 22.15 -17.62
CA LYS A 109 15.63 20.87 -17.16
C LYS A 109 16.59 20.09 -16.26
N LEU A 110 17.88 20.07 -16.56
CA LEU A 110 18.91 19.42 -15.73
C LEU A 110 19.10 20.13 -14.39
N SER A 111 19.06 21.46 -14.35
CA SER A 111 19.09 22.23 -13.10
C SER A 111 17.85 21.94 -12.25
N SER A 112 16.67 21.87 -12.86
CA SER A 112 15.43 21.53 -12.14
C SER A 112 15.48 20.11 -11.57
N LEU A 113 15.97 19.12 -12.34
CA LEU A 113 16.12 17.75 -11.87
C LEU A 113 17.14 17.64 -10.73
N THR A 114 18.30 18.27 -10.87
CA THR A 114 19.34 18.31 -9.84
C THR A 114 18.81 18.90 -8.53
N TYR A 115 18.01 19.97 -8.62
CA TYR A 115 17.37 20.57 -7.45
C TYR A 115 16.39 19.61 -6.77
N ILE A 116 15.51 18.94 -7.53
CA ILE A 116 14.55 17.97 -6.99
C ILE A 116 15.27 16.80 -6.32
N VAL A 117 16.31 16.26 -6.96
CA VAL A 117 17.12 15.16 -6.40
C VAL A 117 17.79 15.61 -5.10
N SER A 118 18.36 16.81 -5.05
CA SER A 118 19.01 17.33 -3.84
C SER A 118 18.02 17.48 -2.68
N LYS A 119 16.81 18.00 -2.94
CA LYS A 119 15.72 18.07 -1.96
C LYS A 119 15.28 16.69 -1.47
N LEU A 120 15.16 15.71 -2.37
CA LEU A 120 14.79 14.34 -2.03
C LEU A 120 15.85 13.67 -1.16
N VAL A 121 17.14 13.83 -1.48
CA VAL A 121 18.26 13.28 -0.70
C VAL A 121 18.29 13.86 0.72
N VAL A 122 18.01 15.15 0.88
CA VAL A 122 17.91 15.78 2.21
C VAL A 122 16.72 15.20 2.98
N THR A 123 15.52 15.11 2.39
CA THR A 123 14.37 14.52 3.08
C THR A 123 14.55 13.03 3.42
N VAL A 124 15.27 12.27 2.58
CA VAL A 124 15.59 10.86 2.88
C VAL A 124 16.61 10.77 4.02
N SER A 125 17.57 11.69 4.08
CA SER A 125 18.60 11.73 5.14
C SER A 125 18.03 12.20 6.48
N GLU A 126 17.09 13.15 6.48
CA GLU A 126 16.35 13.56 7.68
C GLU A 126 15.32 12.51 8.11
N SER A 127 14.77 11.71 7.19
CA SER A 127 13.89 10.58 7.54
C SER A 127 14.63 9.33 8.07
N ARG A 128 15.98 9.39 8.15
CA ARG A 128 16.82 8.46 8.92
C ARG A 128 17.03 8.93 10.36
N GLU A 129 16.16 9.77 10.91
CA GLU A 129 15.95 9.75 12.35
C GLU A 129 15.73 8.29 12.77
N LEU A 130 16.69 7.78 13.54
CA LEU A 130 16.79 6.42 14.03
C LEU A 130 15.41 5.88 14.39
N PHE A 131 14.86 5.03 13.53
CA PHE A 131 13.60 4.36 13.82
C PHE A 131 13.91 3.27 14.82
N THR A 132 13.91 3.67 16.09
CA THR A 132 13.83 2.74 17.19
C THR A 132 12.57 1.92 17.01
N CYS A 133 12.74 0.61 17.13
CA CYS A 133 11.64 -0.29 17.28
C CYS A 133 10.80 0.20 18.44
N PRO A 134 9.52 0.50 18.23
CA PRO A 134 8.70 0.97 19.33
C PRO A 134 8.57 -0.10 20.44
N GLU A 135 8.63 -1.39 20.12
CA GLU A 135 8.40 -2.45 21.12
C GLU A 135 9.62 -2.76 21.97
N CYS A 136 10.81 -2.58 21.40
CA CYS A 136 12.03 -2.88 22.11
C CYS A 136 12.75 -1.59 22.53
N GLY A 137 12.74 -0.54 21.72
CA GLY A 137 13.63 0.62 21.90
C GLY A 137 15.02 0.39 21.30
N GLY A 138 15.23 -0.77 20.67
CA GLY A 138 16.39 -1.04 19.85
C GLY A 138 16.28 -0.27 18.54
N GLN A 139 17.35 0.43 18.16
CA GLN A 139 17.44 1.08 16.86
C GLN A 139 17.20 0.05 15.73
N ASP A 140 16.50 0.45 14.68
CA ASP A 140 16.27 -0.28 13.43
C ASP A 140 15.29 -1.48 13.41
N ARG A 141 14.27 -1.59 14.28
CA ARG A 141 13.16 -2.56 14.03
C ARG A 141 11.77 -1.93 13.88
N ARG A 142 11.35 -1.64 12.66
CA ARG A 142 9.98 -1.15 12.38
C ARG A 142 8.91 -2.26 12.37
N SER A 143 8.90 -3.18 13.35
CA SER A 143 8.19 -4.45 13.20
C SER A 143 7.12 -4.70 14.27
N PRO A 144 5.84 -4.88 13.88
CA PRO A 144 4.71 -5.24 14.77
C PRO A 144 4.74 -6.72 15.22
N MET A 145 5.93 -7.32 15.24
CA MET A 145 6.18 -8.72 15.58
C MET A 145 7.37 -8.81 16.56
N CYS A 146 7.69 -7.72 17.26
CA CYS A 146 8.93 -7.60 18.01
C CYS A 146 8.72 -7.95 19.49
N ASN A 147 8.80 -9.24 19.80
CA ASN A 147 8.50 -9.78 21.14
C ASN A 147 9.65 -9.62 22.17
N LEU A 148 10.52 -8.64 21.96
CA LEU A 148 11.75 -8.45 22.72
C LEU A 148 11.76 -7.04 23.28
N ASN A 149 12.31 -6.85 24.47
CA ASN A 149 12.69 -5.53 24.94
C ASN A 149 13.98 -5.07 24.20
N GLY A 150 14.32 -3.79 24.21
CA GLY A 150 15.42 -3.19 23.41
C GLY A 150 16.80 -3.59 23.85
N GLN A 151 16.86 -4.51 24.81
CA GLN A 151 18.02 -5.20 25.31
C GLN A 151 18.06 -6.67 24.85
N GLY A 152 17.09 -7.11 24.03
CA GLY A 152 17.04 -8.44 23.41
C GLY A 152 16.38 -9.54 24.26
N VAL A 153 15.65 -9.20 25.33
CA VAL A 153 15.03 -10.17 26.24
C VAL A 153 13.54 -10.31 25.95
N SER A 154 13.04 -11.55 25.92
CA SER A 154 11.60 -11.87 25.80
C SER A 154 10.81 -11.20 26.93
N CYS A 155 9.74 -10.49 26.59
CA CYS A 155 8.89 -9.89 27.62
C CYS A 155 8.25 -10.99 28.50
N PRO A 156 8.51 -11.02 29.81
CA PRO A 156 8.07 -12.10 30.70
C PRO A 156 6.55 -12.21 30.84
N ASP A 157 5.79 -11.19 30.42
CA ASP A 157 4.33 -11.19 30.45
C ASP A 157 3.66 -11.66 29.14
N THR A 158 4.44 -12.02 28.12
CA THR A 158 3.87 -12.53 26.87
C THR A 158 3.24 -13.91 27.10
N ILE A 159 1.91 -14.02 27.07
CA ILE A 159 1.19 -15.30 27.26
C ILE A 159 1.01 -15.98 25.91
N CYS A 160 1.48 -17.22 25.79
CA CYS A 160 1.27 -18.05 24.62
C CYS A 160 -0.22 -18.44 24.51
N GLN A 161 -0.88 -18.08 23.40
CA GLN A 161 -2.31 -18.38 23.22
C GLN A 161 -2.63 -19.88 23.04
N LEU A 162 -1.64 -20.72 22.77
CA LEU A 162 -1.85 -22.16 22.58
C LEU A 162 -1.79 -22.94 23.90
N CYS A 163 -0.91 -22.55 24.82
CA CYS A 163 -0.66 -23.28 26.07
C CYS A 163 -0.88 -22.44 27.34
N SER A 164 -1.21 -21.17 27.19
CA SER A 164 -1.41 -20.19 28.28
C SER A 164 -0.21 -19.97 29.21
N GLN A 165 0.99 -20.41 28.83
CA GLN A 165 2.20 -20.14 29.60
C GLN A 165 2.82 -18.79 29.23
N LYS A 166 3.45 -18.16 30.22
CA LYS A 166 4.13 -16.86 30.08
C LYS A 166 5.55 -17.00 29.49
N GLY A 167 6.02 -15.95 28.83
CA GLY A 167 7.40 -15.79 28.36
C GLY A 167 7.65 -16.14 26.88
N TYR A 168 6.61 -16.49 26.11
CA TYR A 168 6.74 -16.79 24.67
C TYR A 168 5.39 -16.67 23.92
N VAL A 169 5.47 -16.50 22.59
CA VAL A 169 4.29 -16.45 21.70
C VAL A 169 3.94 -17.82 21.15
N ALA A 170 2.71 -17.97 20.61
CA ALA A 170 2.20 -19.19 20.00
C ALA A 170 3.15 -19.81 18.95
N ALA A 171 3.84 -18.98 18.17
CA ALA A 171 4.79 -19.45 17.15
C ALA A 171 6.02 -20.19 17.72
N SER A 172 6.33 -20.03 19.00
CA SER A 172 7.47 -20.68 19.68
C SER A 172 7.02 -21.81 20.63
N CYS A 173 5.74 -22.18 20.59
CA CYS A 173 5.15 -23.16 21.49
C CYS A 173 5.52 -24.59 21.09
N LYS A 174 6.49 -25.19 21.81
CA LYS A 174 6.99 -26.56 21.53
C LYS A 174 5.95 -27.67 21.74
N THR A 175 4.84 -27.42 22.42
CA THR A 175 3.76 -28.39 22.62
C THR A 175 3.10 -28.86 21.33
N LEU A 176 3.22 -28.12 20.23
CA LEU A 176 2.77 -28.57 18.91
C LEU A 176 3.73 -29.57 18.25
N LEU A 177 5.01 -29.61 18.65
CA LEU A 177 6.00 -30.48 18.01
C LEU A 177 5.91 -31.94 18.50
N THR A 178 5.37 -32.18 19.69
CA THR A 178 5.23 -33.54 20.25
C THR A 178 3.99 -34.30 19.78
N VAL A 179 3.14 -33.72 18.94
CA VAL A 179 1.92 -34.37 18.42
C VAL A 179 2.16 -35.08 17.07
N GLN A 180 3.36 -34.99 16.48
CA GLN A 180 3.67 -35.62 15.19
C GLN A 180 4.58 -36.87 15.24
N GLU A 181 4.95 -37.37 16.42
CA GLU A 181 5.77 -38.60 16.55
C GLU A 181 5.01 -39.75 17.24
N ASN A 182 3.76 -39.99 16.85
CA ASN A 182 3.04 -41.24 17.10
C ASN A 182 2.16 -41.61 15.91
#